data_AF-A0A368H3M0-F1
#
_entry.id   AF-A0A368H3M0-F1
#
_cell.length_a   1.000
_cell.length_b   1.000
_cell.length_c   1.000
_cell.angle_alpha   90.00
_cell.angle_beta   90.00
_cell.angle_gamma   90.00
#
_symmetry.space_group_name_H-M   'P 1'
#
loop_
_entity.id
_entity.type
_entity.pdbx_description
1 polymer ?
#
loop_
_entity_poly.entity_id
_entity_poly.type
_entity_poly.pdbx_seq_one_letter_code
_entity_poly.pdbx_strand_id
1 'polypeptide(L)'
;MALQCDPLSLVHINPKIHYNFTVLFPVGTADWKTNDAVSQEHHQYGDMLQTNFNDSYRNLTLKSYSLSNFVRKNCTSVRAVLKLDDDVEWNAQKMFAEMASVDASRKQLCCEFLPRGVPGRTCGEK
;
A
#
# COMPACT_ATOMS: atom_id res chain seq x y z
N MET A 1 15.64 0.34 -10.75
CA MET A 1 14.52 1.10 -11.36
C MET A 1 13.74 1.71 -10.20
N ALA A 2 13.64 3.03 -10.12
CA ALA A 2 13.02 3.71 -8.98
C ALA A 2 11.52 3.86 -9.25
N LEU A 3 10.69 3.36 -8.33
CA LEU A 3 9.28 3.73 -8.29
C LEU A 3 9.23 5.21 -7.88
N GLN A 4 8.58 6.04 -8.69
CA GLN A 4 8.38 7.45 -8.39
C GLN A 4 6.90 7.70 -8.13
N CYS A 5 6.60 8.38 -7.03
CA CYS A 5 5.24 8.80 -6.65
C CYS A 5 4.81 10.07 -7.39
N ASP A 6 5.19 10.22 -8.66
CA ASP A 6 4.79 11.38 -9.43
C ASP A 6 3.56 11.03 -10.28
N PRO A 7 2.40 11.69 -10.07
CA PRO A 7 1.23 11.50 -10.93
C PRO A 7 1.50 11.84 -12.41
N LEU A 8 2.61 12.53 -12.73
CA LEU A 8 3.00 12.90 -14.09
C LEU A 8 4.08 11.98 -14.71
N SER A 9 4.64 11.03 -13.96
CA SER A 9 5.68 10.11 -14.48
C SER A 9 5.20 8.68 -14.66
N LEU A 10 3.88 8.45 -14.80
CA LEU A 10 3.33 7.14 -15.11
C LEU A 10 3.76 6.73 -16.52
N VAL A 11 4.87 6.00 -16.56
CA VAL A 11 5.40 5.29 -17.72
C VAL A 11 4.29 4.36 -18.24
N HIS A 12 3.74 4.69 -19.41
CA HIS A 12 2.90 3.81 -20.24
C HIS A 12 1.81 3.00 -19.51
N ILE A 13 0.90 3.66 -18.79
CA ILE A 13 -0.38 3.05 -18.44
C ILE A 13 -1.33 3.20 -19.64
N ASN A 14 -1.77 2.06 -20.18
CA ASN A 14 -2.82 1.96 -21.20
C ASN A 14 -4.07 2.77 -20.76
N PRO A 15 -4.77 3.51 -21.66
CA PRO A 15 -5.71 4.54 -21.28
C PRO A 15 -7.04 3.91 -20.87
N LYS A 16 -7.18 3.49 -19.62
CA LYS A 16 -8.48 3.14 -19.03
C LYS A 16 -8.60 3.75 -17.64
N ILE A 17 -9.20 4.94 -17.62
CA ILE A 17 -9.73 5.70 -16.48
C ILE A 17 -8.67 6.37 -15.59
N HIS A 18 -8.59 7.70 -15.68
CA HIS A 18 -7.74 8.53 -14.83
C HIS A 18 -8.47 8.82 -13.50
N TYR A 19 -8.08 8.15 -12.43
CA TYR A 19 -8.37 8.62 -11.08
C TYR A 19 -7.18 9.44 -10.56
N ASN A 20 -7.43 10.45 -9.71
CA ASN A 20 -6.37 11.27 -9.11
C ASN A 20 -5.75 10.58 -7.87
N PHE A 21 -5.36 9.32 -8.01
CA PHE A 21 -4.63 8.56 -7.01
C PHE A 21 -3.69 7.56 -7.68
N THR A 22 -2.66 7.13 -6.95
CA THR A 22 -1.72 6.09 -7.36
C THR A 22 -1.92 4.86 -6.48
N VAL A 23 -1.91 3.68 -7.07
CA VAL A 23 -1.95 2.39 -6.36
C VAL A 23 -0.53 1.85 -6.26
N LEU A 24 -0.19 1.23 -5.13
CA LEU A 24 1.06 0.51 -4.92
C LEU A 24 0.78 -0.80 -4.20
N PHE A 25 1.41 -1.88 -4.66
CA PHE A 25 1.32 -3.20 -4.06
C PHE A 25 2.62 -3.53 -3.29
N PRO A 26 2.67 -3.33 -1.96
CA PRO A 26 3.84 -3.67 -1.16
C PRO A 26 3.94 -5.19 -0.95
N VAL A 27 5.04 -5.78 -1.42
CA VAL A 27 5.30 -7.22 -1.30
C VAL A 27 6.71 -7.48 -0.76
N GLY A 28 6.89 -8.63 -0.11
CA GLY A 28 8.20 -9.13 0.28
C GLY A 28 8.80 -10.06 -0.78
N THR A 29 9.84 -10.78 -0.40
CA THR A 29 10.40 -11.90 -1.16
C THR A 29 9.71 -13.20 -0.79
N ALA A 30 9.58 -14.08 -1.77
CA ALA A 30 9.04 -15.44 -1.64
C ALA A 30 9.98 -16.44 -2.33
N ASP A 31 9.46 -17.59 -2.76
CA ASP A 31 10.22 -18.53 -3.58
C ASP A 31 10.54 -17.94 -4.97
N TRP A 32 11.43 -18.60 -5.71
CA TRP A 32 11.92 -18.10 -6.99
C TRP A 32 10.83 -17.92 -8.04
N LYS A 33 9.80 -18.79 -8.09
CA LYS A 33 8.72 -18.69 -9.08
C LYS A 33 7.87 -17.47 -8.78
N THR A 34 7.54 -17.28 -7.51
CA THR A 34 6.73 -16.14 -7.05
C THR A 34 7.47 -14.82 -7.28
N ASN A 35 8.77 -14.76 -6.96
CA ASN A 35 9.55 -13.53 -7.21
C ASN A 35 9.69 -13.22 -8.71
N ASP A 36 9.83 -14.24 -9.55
CA ASP A 36 9.87 -14.06 -11.01
C ASP A 36 8.53 -13.55 -11.55
N ALA A 37 7.41 -14.10 -11.06
CA ALA A 37 6.08 -13.62 -11.41
C ALA A 37 5.86 -12.15 -10.98
N VAL A 38 6.25 -11.77 -9.76
CA VAL A 38 6.21 -10.38 -9.28
C VAL A 38 7.06 -9.45 -10.15
N SER A 39 8.24 -9.92 -10.58
CA SER A 39 9.08 -9.16 -11.49
C SER A 39 8.39 -8.94 -12.83
N GLN A 40 7.78 -9.97 -13.42
CA GLN A 40 7.04 -9.85 -14.68
C GLN A 40 5.83 -8.91 -14.55
N GLU A 41 5.07 -9.00 -13.45
CA GLU A 41 3.97 -8.09 -13.13
C GLU A 41 4.44 -6.64 -13.00
N HIS A 42 5.56 -6.41 -12.30
CA HIS A 42 6.17 -5.09 -12.20
C HIS A 42 6.57 -4.53 -13.57
N HIS A 43 7.14 -5.36 -14.47
CA HIS A 43 7.49 -4.92 -15.82
C HIS A 43 6.25 -4.54 -16.64
N GLN A 44 5.09 -5.16 -16.36
CA GLN A 44 3.85 -4.90 -17.07
C GLN A 44 3.08 -3.68 -16.55
N TYR A 45 3.01 -3.49 -15.22
CA TYR A 45 2.15 -2.49 -14.59
C TYR A 45 2.91 -1.38 -13.83
N GLY A 46 4.11 -1.66 -13.35
CA GLY A 46 4.98 -0.66 -12.73
C GLY A 46 4.58 -0.22 -11.31
N ASP A 47 3.65 -0.92 -10.65
CA ASP A 47 3.05 -0.56 -9.35
C ASP A 47 3.46 -1.48 -8.17
N MET A 48 4.30 -2.48 -8.44
CA MET A 48 4.85 -3.37 -7.40
C MET A 48 5.97 -2.71 -6.58
N LEU A 49 5.84 -2.67 -5.26
CA LEU A 49 6.89 -2.28 -4.30
C LEU A 49 7.43 -3.53 -3.59
N GLN A 50 8.41 -4.20 -4.21
CA GLN A 50 9.04 -5.38 -3.61
C GLN A 50 10.21 -4.97 -2.69
N THR A 51 10.19 -5.43 -1.43
CA THR A 51 11.25 -5.18 -0.44
C THR A 51 11.87 -6.49 0.05
N ASN A 52 13.16 -6.46 0.43
CA ASN A 52 13.90 -7.65 0.85
C ASN A 52 13.55 -8.10 2.28
N PHE A 53 12.39 -8.73 2.44
CA PHE A 53 11.98 -9.46 3.64
C PHE A 53 11.13 -10.67 3.24
N ASN A 54 11.23 -11.79 3.95
CA ASN A 54 10.39 -12.96 3.65
C ASN A 54 8.90 -12.63 3.87
N ASP A 55 8.10 -12.67 2.82
CA ASP A 55 6.68 -12.29 2.89
C ASP A 55 5.88 -13.38 3.61
N SER A 56 5.40 -13.03 4.80
CA SER A 56 4.64 -13.93 5.65
C SER A 56 3.80 -13.12 6.62
N TYR A 57 2.75 -13.74 7.17
CA TYR A 57 1.88 -13.10 8.16
C TYR A 57 2.67 -12.49 9.34
N ARG A 58 3.71 -13.19 9.81
CA ARG A 58 4.58 -12.71 10.90
C ARG A 58 5.35 -11.43 10.55
N ASN A 59 5.53 -11.15 9.27
CA ASN A 59 6.31 -10.03 8.76
C ASN A 59 5.43 -8.92 8.15
N LEU A 60 4.11 -8.92 8.39
CA LEU A 60 3.22 -7.83 7.93
C LEU A 60 3.62 -6.44 8.47
N THR A 61 4.28 -6.39 9.63
CA THR A 61 4.87 -5.14 10.14
C THR A 61 5.98 -4.62 9.22
N LEU A 62 6.84 -5.51 8.68
CA LEU A 62 7.87 -5.13 7.72
C LEU A 62 7.26 -4.69 6.39
N LYS A 63 6.18 -5.34 5.94
CA LYS A 63 5.41 -4.91 4.76
C LYS A 63 4.84 -3.50 4.94
N SER A 64 4.19 -3.25 6.08
CA SER A 64 3.62 -1.93 6.41
C SER A 64 4.69 -0.84 6.55
N TYR A 65 5.84 -1.18 7.17
CA TYR A 65 6.99 -0.28 7.26
C TYR A 65 7.58 0.05 5.89
N SER A 66 7.68 -0.94 5.01
CA SER A 66 8.23 -0.77 3.66
C SER A 66 7.41 0.25 2.85
N LEU A 67 6.08 0.11 2.84
CA LEU A 67 5.17 1.08 2.24
C LEU A 67 5.34 2.47 2.87
N SER A 68 5.27 2.58 4.20
CA SER A 68 5.38 3.86 4.91
C SER A 68 6.70 4.57 4.64
N ASN A 69 7.81 3.83 4.62
CA ASN A 69 9.14 4.35 4.35
C ASN A 69 9.30 4.77 2.89
N PHE A 70 8.72 4.03 1.95
CA PHE A 70 8.68 4.42 0.54
C PHE A 70 7.89 5.71 0.36
N VAL A 71 6.71 5.81 0.95
CA VAL A 71 5.86 7.01 0.86
C VAL A 71 6.58 8.23 1.43
N ARG A 72 7.14 8.10 2.63
CA ARG A 72 7.90 9.17 3.30
C ARG A 72 9.06 9.70 2.44
N LYS A 73 9.72 8.83 1.68
CA LYS A 73 10.90 9.20 0.87
C LYS A 73 10.55 9.76 -0.50
N ASN A 74 9.51 9.23 -1.14
CA ASN A 74 9.28 9.46 -2.57
C ASN A 74 7.98 10.25 -2.86
N CYS A 75 7.08 10.38 -1.88
CA CYS A 75 5.74 10.94 -2.08
C CYS A 75 5.56 12.17 -1.16
N THR A 76 6.27 13.26 -1.43
CA THR A 76 6.28 14.46 -0.56
C THR A 76 5.07 15.38 -0.73
N SER A 77 4.31 15.22 -1.82
CA SER A 77 3.18 16.06 -2.18
C SER A 77 1.81 15.38 -2.00
N VAL A 78 1.77 14.13 -1.53
CA VAL A 78 0.50 13.40 -1.35
C VAL A 78 -0.26 13.94 -0.14
N ARG A 79 -1.56 14.16 -0.31
CA ARG A 79 -2.41 14.71 0.75
C ARG A 79 -2.84 13.68 1.79
N ALA A 80 -3.00 12.42 1.36
CA ALA A 80 -3.46 11.32 2.19
C ALA A 80 -2.93 10.00 1.63
N VAL A 81 -2.82 9.01 2.50
CA VAL A 81 -2.47 7.63 2.17
C VAL A 81 -3.58 6.74 2.69
N LEU A 82 -4.12 5.89 1.82
CA LEU A 82 -5.08 4.87 2.19
C LEU A 82 -4.37 3.52 2.13
N LYS A 83 -4.34 2.80 3.25
CA LYS A 83 -3.93 1.41 3.31
C LYS A 83 -5.18 0.54 3.31
N LEU A 84 -5.25 -0.43 2.42
CA LEU A 84 -6.26 -1.48 2.38
C LEU A 84 -5.54 -2.81 2.19
N ASP A 85 -6.14 -3.88 2.73
CA ASP A 85 -5.73 -5.25 2.42
C ASP A 85 -6.49 -5.70 1.14
N ASP A 86 -5.96 -6.70 0.44
CA ASP A 86 -6.43 -7.17 -0.86
C ASP A 86 -7.73 -7.99 -0.80
N ASP A 87 -8.14 -8.37 0.40
CA ASP A 87 -9.38 -9.10 0.70
C ASP A 87 -10.49 -8.19 1.28
N VAL A 88 -10.30 -6.87 1.24
CA VAL A 88 -11.30 -5.90 1.71
C VAL A 88 -12.19 -5.43 0.57
N GLU A 89 -13.49 -5.69 0.69
CA GLU A 89 -14.51 -5.03 -0.12
C GLU A 89 -14.80 -3.62 0.43
N TRP A 90 -14.79 -2.61 -0.43
CA TRP A 90 -14.98 -1.21 -0.02
C TRP A 90 -15.70 -0.39 -1.09
N ASN A 91 -16.39 0.67 -0.64
CA ASN A 91 -17.00 1.64 -1.54
C ASN A 91 -15.98 2.74 -1.89
N ALA A 92 -15.32 2.59 -3.04
CA ALA A 92 -14.29 3.52 -3.50
C ALA A 92 -14.79 4.97 -3.63
N GLN A 93 -15.98 5.17 -4.18
CA GLN A 93 -16.55 6.52 -4.37
C GLN A 93 -16.76 7.23 -3.03
N LYS A 94 -17.36 6.54 -2.06
CA LYS A 94 -17.58 7.08 -0.72
C LYS A 94 -16.26 7.39 -0.04
N MET A 95 -15.30 6.46 -0.08
CA MET A 95 -14.00 6.66 0.54
C MET A 95 -13.22 7.82 -0.07
N PHE A 96 -13.26 8.01 -1.39
CA PHE A 96 -12.62 9.17 -2.01
C PHE A 96 -13.30 10.49 -1.65
N ALA A 97 -14.63 10.51 -1.50
CA ALA A 97 -15.34 11.69 -1.00
C ALA A 97 -14.97 12.02 0.45
N GLU A 98 -14.85 11.01 1.31
CA GLU A 98 -14.39 11.20 2.69
C GLU A 98 -12.96 11.72 2.72
N MET A 99 -12.05 11.08 1.96
CA MET A 99 -10.66 11.54 1.83
C MET A 99 -10.61 12.97 1.31
N ALA A 100 -11.43 13.36 0.32
CA ALA A 100 -11.56 14.72 -0.20
C ALA A 100 -11.79 15.77 0.91
N SER A 101 -12.54 15.42 1.95
CA SER A 101 -12.86 16.32 3.06
C SER A 101 -11.79 16.40 4.17
N VAL A 102 -10.77 15.53 4.15
CA VAL A 102 -9.71 15.51 5.18
C VAL A 102 -8.89 16.80 5.16
N ASP A 103 -8.78 17.43 6.34
CA ASP A 103 -7.91 18.57 6.58
C ASP A 103 -6.44 18.16 6.54
N ALA A 104 -5.76 18.55 5.45
CA ALA A 104 -4.36 18.26 5.18
C ALA A 104 -3.38 18.99 6.11
N SER A 105 -3.84 20.03 6.83
CA SER A 105 -3.00 20.75 7.79
C SER A 105 -2.79 19.97 9.09
N ARG A 106 -3.64 18.97 9.36
CA ARG A 106 -3.60 18.16 10.57
C ARG A 106 -2.94 16.81 10.31
N LYS A 107 -2.16 16.35 11.29
CA LYS A 107 -1.66 14.97 11.34
C LYS A 107 -2.75 14.07 11.91
N GLN A 108 -3.41 13.30 11.05
CA GLN A 108 -4.54 12.45 11.40
C GLN A 108 -4.25 11.00 11.00
N LEU A 109 -4.66 10.07 11.86
CA LEU A 109 -4.71 8.64 11.56
C LEU A 109 -6.16 8.19 11.77
N CYS A 110 -6.83 7.81 10.69
CA CYS A 110 -8.23 7.40 10.72
C CYS A 110 -8.32 5.89 10.54
N CYS A 111 -8.78 5.19 11.57
CA CYS A 111 -9.02 3.75 11.56
C CYS A 111 -10.06 3.38 12.62
N GLU A 112 -10.53 2.14 12.59
CA GLU A 112 -11.23 1.58 13.75
C GLU A 112 -10.24 1.45 14.91
N PHE A 113 -10.54 2.15 16.00
CA PHE A 113 -9.69 2.18 17.18
C PHE A 113 -10.24 1.26 18.27
N LEU A 114 -9.44 0.26 18.66
CA LEU A 114 -9.75 -0.64 19.77
C LEU A 114 -8.99 -0.19 21.02
N PRO A 115 -9.62 0.51 21.98
CA PRO A 115 -8.93 1.18 23.10
C PRO A 115 -8.27 0.24 24.12
N ARG A 116 -8.41 -1.09 23.98
CA ARG A 116 -7.93 -2.10 24.93
C ARG A 116 -7.47 -3.39 24.23
N GLY A 117 -6.76 -3.26 23.11
CA GLY A 117 -6.13 -4.41 22.46
C GLY A 117 -5.11 -5.07 23.39
N VAL A 118 -5.30 -6.35 23.70
CA VAL A 118 -4.34 -7.16 24.46
C VAL A 118 -3.83 -8.31 23.58
N PRO A 119 -2.57 -8.75 23.75
CA PRO A 119 -2.08 -9.91 23.00
C PRO A 119 -2.90 -11.16 23.32
N GLY A 120 -3.36 -11.88 22.29
CA GLY A 120 -3.90 -13.22 22.44
C GLY A 120 -2.85 -14.16 23.04
N ARG A 121 -3.22 -14.93 24.06
CA ARG A 121 -2.30 -15.84 24.80
C ARG A 121 -2.60 -17.32 24.55
N THR A 122 -3.64 -17.58 23.79
CA THR A 122 -4.14 -18.87 23.34
C THR A 122 -3.30 -19.35 22.15
N CYS A 123 -2.74 -20.55 22.27
CA CYS A 123 -1.94 -21.13 21.20
C CYS A 123 -2.85 -21.51 20.01
N GLY A 124 -2.51 -21.06 18.80
CA GLY A 124 -3.23 -21.42 17.58
C GLY A 124 -4.38 -20.49 17.19
N GLU A 125 -4.70 -19.49 17.99
CA GLU A 125 -5.61 -18.42 17.56
C GLU A 125 -4.85 -17.46 16.63
N LYS A 126 -5.44 -17.20 15.46
CA LYS A 126 -4.99 -16.20 14.48
C LYS A 126 -5.86 -14.96 14.59
#